data_AF-A0A8R1EUJ6-F1
#
_entry.id   AF-A0A8R1EUJ6-F1
#
_cell.length_a   1.000
_cell.length_b   1.000
_cell.length_c   1.000
_cell.angle_alpha   90.00
_cell.angle_beta   90.00
_cell.angle_gamma   90.00
#
_symmetry.space_group_name_H-M   'P 1'
#
loop_
_entity.id
_entity.type
_entity.pdbx_description
1 polymer ?
#
loop_
_entity_poly.entity_id
_entity_poly.type
_entity_poly.pdbx_seq_one_letter_code
_entity_poly.pdbx_strand_id
1 'polypeptide(L)'
;ISRMPLEIQTSADHRKYREDAEELCSMMYRAPELFSCEIGSTLTSAVDVWSLGICLYEFFYLENPFQKVYEQGGSIALATQSPQMIKFVEGGTVSQKINNLIKSVLAVNPISRPSAGDLRKTVENMIQSWEEEETSDAPNIEGKGDVPAHEITDEEFDRAMREQITNRELI
;
A
#
# COMPACT_ATOMS: atom_id res chain seq x y z
N ILE A 1 -15.67 20.66 -5.75
CA ILE A 1 -14.46 20.03 -5.18
C ILE A 1 -13.65 21.14 -4.51
N SER A 2 -13.52 21.11 -3.18
CA SER A 2 -12.68 22.04 -2.44
C SER A 2 -11.20 21.75 -2.75
N ARG A 3 -10.40 22.79 -3.04
CA ARG A 3 -8.96 22.62 -3.27
C ARG A 3 -8.24 22.65 -1.93
N MET A 4 -7.27 21.75 -1.75
CA MET A 4 -6.35 21.76 -0.60
C MET A 4 -5.35 22.93 -0.72
N PRO A 5 -4.85 23.49 0.41
CA PRO A 5 -5.09 23.07 1.79
C PRO A 5 -6.42 23.59 2.39
N LEU A 6 -6.91 22.92 3.44
CA LEU A 6 -8.06 23.33 4.23
C LEU A 6 -7.63 23.64 5.66
N GLU A 7 -7.81 24.89 6.10
CA GLU A 7 -7.54 25.30 7.47
C GLU A 7 -8.77 25.10 8.35
N ILE A 8 -8.58 24.53 9.54
CA ILE A 8 -9.66 24.30 10.49
C ILE A 8 -9.58 25.36 11.57
N GLN A 9 -10.31 26.47 11.43
CA GLN A 9 -10.20 27.59 12.35
C GLN A 9 -11.32 27.62 13.40
N THR A 10 -12.50 27.11 13.03
CA THR A 10 -13.69 27.19 13.87
C THR A 10 -14.24 25.82 14.22
N SER A 11 -15.09 25.76 15.24
CA SER A 11 -15.85 24.54 15.57
C SER A 11 -16.81 24.12 14.44
N ALA A 12 -17.23 25.06 13.59
CA ALA A 12 -18.04 24.76 12.41
C ALA A 12 -17.20 24.04 11.34
N ASP A 13 -15.96 24.50 11.09
CA ASP A 13 -15.03 23.86 10.16
C ASP A 13 -14.69 22.44 10.63
N HIS A 14 -14.36 22.27 11.91
CA HIS A 14 -14.07 20.97 12.52
C HIS A 14 -15.21 19.97 12.29
N ARG A 15 -16.46 20.39 12.56
CA ARG A 15 -17.64 19.52 12.39
C ARG A 15 -17.83 19.17 10.91
N LYS A 16 -17.81 20.18 10.05
CA LYS A 16 -17.99 20.03 8.61
C LYS A 16 -16.96 19.07 8.02
N TYR A 17 -15.68 19.28 8.26
CA TYR A 17 -14.63 18.46 7.65
C TYR A 17 -14.57 17.05 8.22
N ARG A 18 -14.99 16.84 9.47
CA ARG A 18 -15.16 15.49 10.01
C ARG A 18 -16.34 14.76 9.36
N GLU A 19 -17.48 15.43 9.18
CA GLU A 19 -18.64 14.89 8.46
C GLU A 19 -18.28 14.58 7.00
N ASP A 20 -17.60 15.50 6.30
CA ASP A 20 -17.10 15.28 4.94
C ASP A 20 -16.17 14.04 4.88
N ALA A 21 -15.28 13.86 5.86
CA ALA A 21 -14.40 12.68 5.93
C ALA A 21 -15.17 11.39 6.22
N GLU A 22 -16.22 11.45 7.02
CA GLU A 22 -17.11 10.33 7.32
C GLU A 22 -17.91 9.87 6.09
N GLU A 23 -18.40 10.83 5.30
CA GLU A 23 -19.22 10.58 4.10
C GLU A 23 -18.39 10.21 2.87
N LEU A 24 -17.23 10.84 2.67
CA LEU A 24 -16.48 10.79 1.41
C LEU A 24 -15.24 9.90 1.45
N CYS A 25 -14.82 9.43 2.63
CA CYS A 25 -13.63 8.60 2.77
C CYS A 25 -13.96 7.30 3.50
N SER A 26 -13.67 6.15 2.89
CA SER A 26 -13.83 4.85 3.53
C SER A 26 -12.96 4.74 4.78
N MET A 27 -13.56 4.29 5.89
CA MET A 27 -12.94 4.30 7.22
C MET A 27 -11.54 3.66 7.29
N MET A 28 -11.32 2.55 6.57
CA MET A 28 -10.02 1.83 6.57
C MET A 28 -8.91 2.51 5.74
N TYR A 29 -9.27 3.50 4.91
CA TYR A 29 -8.32 4.29 4.11
C TYR A 29 -8.14 5.70 4.67
N ARG A 30 -8.92 6.06 5.71
CA ARG A 30 -8.94 7.40 6.28
C ARG A 30 -7.65 7.71 7.02
N ALA A 31 -7.05 8.86 6.70
CA ALA A 31 -5.84 9.34 7.36
C ALA A 31 -6.11 9.67 8.84
N PRO A 32 -5.13 9.52 9.75
CA PRO A 32 -5.29 9.75 11.19
C PRO A 32 -5.88 11.13 11.53
N GLU A 33 -5.44 12.18 10.84
CA GLU A 33 -5.87 13.57 11.04
C GLU A 33 -7.32 13.84 10.60
N LEU A 34 -7.91 12.98 9.75
CA LEU A 34 -9.29 13.09 9.32
C LEU A 34 -10.29 12.53 10.34
N PHE A 35 -9.83 11.81 11.37
CA PHE A 35 -10.71 11.37 12.47
C PHE A 35 -10.98 12.48 13.48
N SER A 36 -9.99 13.35 13.73
CA SER A 36 -10.11 14.43 14.71
C SER A 36 -10.38 15.79 14.08
N CYS A 37 -9.85 16.09 12.89
CA CYS A 37 -10.01 17.39 12.23
C CYS A 37 -9.77 18.56 13.22
N GLU A 38 -8.63 18.54 13.92
CA GLU A 38 -8.38 19.42 15.07
C GLU A 38 -8.42 20.91 14.69
N ILE A 39 -9.00 21.73 15.55
CA ILE A 39 -9.00 23.19 15.39
C ILE A 39 -7.55 23.70 15.52
N GLY A 40 -7.12 24.52 14.57
CA GLY A 40 -5.75 24.99 14.41
C GLY A 40 -4.91 24.13 13.49
N SER A 41 -5.43 22.99 13.00
CA SER A 41 -4.73 22.14 12.03
C SER A 41 -5.02 22.55 10.57
N THR A 42 -4.20 22.03 9.66
CA THR A 42 -4.36 22.20 8.22
C THR A 42 -4.39 20.83 7.55
N LEU A 43 -5.49 20.51 6.89
CA LEU A 43 -5.59 19.34 6.03
C LEU A 43 -4.95 19.67 4.68
N THR A 44 -4.17 18.74 4.16
CA THR A 44 -3.45 18.88 2.89
C THR A 44 -3.70 17.67 2.01
N SER A 45 -3.14 17.65 0.79
CA SER A 45 -3.15 16.47 -0.08
C SER A 45 -2.42 15.25 0.51
N ALA A 46 -1.76 15.39 1.68
CA ALA A 46 -1.18 14.26 2.41
C ALA A 46 -2.21 13.22 2.86
N VAL A 47 -3.51 13.56 2.94
CA VAL A 47 -4.58 12.60 3.24
C VAL A 47 -4.78 11.57 2.11
N ASP A 48 -4.60 12.01 0.86
CA ASP A 48 -4.66 11.13 -0.31
C ASP A 48 -3.41 10.26 -0.39
N VAL A 49 -2.25 10.81 -0.01
CA VAL A 49 -1.00 10.07 0.09
C VAL A 49 -1.12 8.92 1.10
N TRP A 50 -1.72 9.16 2.27
CA TRP A 50 -2.01 8.09 3.23
C TRP A 50 -2.91 7.00 2.63
N SER A 51 -4.02 7.40 1.99
CA SER A 51 -4.96 6.46 1.36
C SER A 51 -4.27 5.59 0.32
N LEU A 52 -3.37 6.17 -0.49
CA LEU A 52 -2.53 5.44 -1.44
C LEU A 52 -1.56 4.48 -0.73
N GLY A 53 -1.00 4.86 0.42
CA GLY A 53 -0.18 3.96 1.23
C GLY A 53 -0.92 2.71 1.69
N ILE A 54 -2.21 2.84 2.03
CA ILE A 54 -3.08 1.70 2.37
C ILE A 54 -3.28 0.80 1.15
N CYS A 55 -3.57 1.37 -0.04
CA CYS A 55 -3.66 0.60 -1.27
C CYS A 55 -2.36 -0.14 -1.61
N LEU A 56 -1.21 0.53 -1.47
CA LEU A 56 0.10 -0.08 -1.69
C LEU A 56 0.32 -1.26 -0.73
N TYR A 57 0.00 -1.09 0.55
CA TYR A 57 0.07 -2.19 1.50
C TYR A 57 -0.82 -3.36 1.06
N GLU A 58 -2.06 -3.10 0.67
CA GLU A 58 -2.99 -4.14 0.19
C GLU A 58 -2.47 -4.87 -1.05
N PHE A 59 -1.80 -4.20 -1.99
CA PHE A 59 -1.25 -4.87 -3.16
C PHE A 59 -0.12 -5.85 -2.81
N PHE A 60 0.72 -5.52 -1.82
CA PHE A 60 1.85 -6.35 -1.45
C PHE A 60 1.50 -7.42 -0.39
N TYR A 61 0.50 -7.18 0.45
CA TYR A 61 0.11 -8.06 1.55
C TYR A 61 -1.24 -8.75 1.35
N LEU A 62 -2.02 -8.35 0.34
CA LEU A 62 -3.35 -8.88 0.02
C LEU A 62 -4.37 -8.80 1.17
N GLU A 63 -4.11 -7.93 2.15
CA GLU A 63 -4.94 -7.69 3.33
C GLU A 63 -4.88 -6.19 3.68
N ASN A 64 -6.01 -5.59 4.09
CA ASN A 64 -5.99 -4.23 4.63
C ASN A 64 -5.31 -4.23 6.02
N PRO A 65 -4.40 -3.29 6.31
CA PRO A 65 -3.67 -3.28 7.58
C PRO A 65 -4.57 -3.13 8.82
N PHE A 66 -5.80 -2.65 8.65
CA PHE A 66 -6.75 -2.44 9.74
C PHE A 66 -7.97 -3.39 9.70
N GLN A 67 -8.04 -4.33 8.76
CA GLN A 67 -9.17 -5.25 8.62
C GLN A 67 -9.44 -6.02 9.92
N LYS A 68 -8.40 -6.66 10.49
CA LYS A 68 -8.52 -7.42 11.74
C LYS A 68 -8.96 -6.55 12.91
N VAL A 69 -8.50 -5.31 12.98
CA VAL A 69 -8.93 -4.36 14.03
C VAL A 69 -10.43 -4.11 13.89
N TYR A 70 -10.90 -3.88 12.65
CA TYR A 70 -12.32 -3.65 12.37
C TYR A 70 -13.19 -4.86 12.71
N GLU A 71 -12.79 -6.05 12.28
CA GLU A 71 -13.52 -7.31 12.54
C GLU A 71 -13.63 -7.65 14.02
N GLN A 72 -12.63 -7.29 14.82
CA GLN A 72 -12.62 -7.49 16.27
C GLN A 72 -13.39 -6.40 17.02
N GLY A 73 -14.04 -5.46 16.32
CA GLY A 73 -14.74 -4.33 16.93
C GLY A 73 -13.78 -3.29 17.54
N GLY A 74 -12.52 -3.30 17.13
CA GLY A 74 -11.51 -2.32 17.54
C GLY A 74 -11.69 -0.96 16.87
N SER A 75 -11.09 0.07 17.45
CA SER A 75 -11.15 1.42 16.90
C SER A 75 -10.07 1.64 15.82
N ILE A 76 -10.51 1.81 14.57
CA ILE A 76 -9.63 2.18 13.45
C ILE A 76 -8.98 3.55 13.69
N ALA A 77 -9.73 4.50 14.26
CA ALA A 77 -9.20 5.81 14.62
C ALA A 77 -8.00 5.72 15.58
N LEU A 78 -8.05 4.83 16.58
CA LEU A 78 -6.91 4.61 17.48
C LEU A 78 -5.79 3.80 16.83
N ALA A 79 -6.13 2.83 15.98
CA ALA A 79 -5.14 2.00 15.31
C ALA A 79 -4.29 2.80 14.31
N THR A 80 -4.90 3.73 13.58
CA THR A 80 -4.20 4.60 12.62
C THR A 80 -3.20 5.54 13.30
N GLN A 81 -3.40 5.86 14.59
CA GLN A 81 -2.46 6.65 15.41
C GLN A 81 -1.27 5.83 15.93
N SER A 82 -1.28 4.51 15.74
CA SER A 82 -0.29 3.58 16.29
C SER A 82 0.46 2.86 15.15
N PRO A 83 1.65 3.33 14.72
CA PRO A 83 2.39 2.72 13.60
C PRO A 83 2.62 1.21 13.75
N GLN A 84 2.69 0.71 14.99
CA GLN A 84 2.90 -0.71 15.30
C GLN A 84 1.69 -1.60 14.98
N MET A 85 0.52 -1.02 14.72
CA MET A 85 -0.66 -1.76 14.28
C MET A 85 -0.53 -2.24 12.83
N ILE A 86 0.26 -1.53 12.02
CA ILE A 86 0.57 -1.93 10.64
C ILE A 86 1.70 -2.96 10.69
N LYS A 87 1.41 -4.20 10.29
CA LYS A 87 2.34 -5.33 10.43
C LYS A 87 3.13 -5.55 9.15
N PHE A 88 4.45 -5.54 9.26
CA PHE A 88 5.34 -5.90 8.15
C PHE A 88 6.02 -7.23 8.51
N VAL A 89 5.92 -8.23 7.64
CA VAL A 89 6.56 -9.54 7.84
C VAL A 89 8.05 -9.42 7.50
N GLU A 90 8.92 -9.58 8.51
CA GLU A 90 10.38 -9.64 8.29
C GLU A 90 10.77 -10.94 7.59
N GLY A 91 11.64 -10.85 6.57
CA GLY A 91 12.03 -12.00 5.75
C GLY A 91 10.92 -12.54 4.84
N GLY A 92 9.82 -11.79 4.68
CA GLY A 92 8.74 -12.12 3.75
C GLY A 92 9.11 -11.90 2.28
N THR A 93 8.13 -12.10 1.40
CA THR A 93 8.25 -11.91 -0.06
C THR A 93 8.38 -10.45 -0.47
N VAL A 94 7.93 -9.52 0.38
CA VAL A 94 7.96 -8.07 0.12
C VAL A 94 9.33 -7.52 0.49
N SER A 95 10.00 -6.90 -0.48
CA SER A 95 11.35 -6.35 -0.30
C SER A 95 11.39 -5.24 0.75
N GLN A 96 12.54 -5.09 1.43
CA GLN A 96 12.72 -4.03 2.41
C GLN A 96 12.55 -2.62 1.82
N LYS A 97 12.89 -2.45 0.53
CA LYS A 97 12.72 -1.19 -0.21
C LYS A 97 11.26 -0.78 -0.30
N ILE A 98 10.37 -1.73 -0.62
CA ILE A 98 8.91 -1.51 -0.65
C ILE A 98 8.36 -1.29 0.76
N ASN A 99 8.79 -2.06 1.75
CA ASN A 99 8.37 -1.86 3.14
C ASN A 99 8.73 -0.47 3.65
N ASN A 100 9.92 0.03 3.31
CA ASN A 100 10.35 1.37 3.67
C ASN A 100 9.52 2.46 2.95
N LEU A 101 9.18 2.23 1.67
CA LEU A 101 8.28 3.11 0.91
C LEU A 101 6.92 3.21 1.60
N ILE A 102 6.26 2.08 1.86
CA ILE A 102 4.93 2.05 2.51
C ILE A 102 5.00 2.71 3.89
N LYS A 103 6.02 2.44 4.71
CA LYS A 103 6.21 3.08 6.02
C LYS A 103 6.35 4.61 5.92
N SER A 104 7.04 5.12 4.91
CA SER A 104 7.18 6.57 4.71
C SER A 104 5.87 7.24 4.33
N VAL A 105 5.03 6.56 3.55
CA VAL A 105 3.72 7.04 3.10
C VAL A 105 2.68 6.97 4.24
N LEU A 106 2.78 5.96 5.09
CA LEU A 106 1.91 5.73 6.26
C LEU A 106 2.47 6.36 7.55
N ALA A 107 3.24 7.45 7.44
CA ALA A 107 3.64 8.22 8.60
C ALA A 107 2.43 8.92 9.25
N VAL A 108 2.28 8.80 10.58
CA VAL A 108 1.13 9.40 11.29
C VAL A 108 1.12 10.92 11.15
N ASN A 109 2.28 11.57 11.35
CA ASN A 109 2.43 13.00 11.10
C ASN A 109 2.35 13.30 9.59
N PRO A 110 1.38 14.09 9.11
CA PRO A 110 1.21 14.37 7.69
C PRO A 110 2.42 15.06 7.05
N ILE A 111 3.17 15.86 7.82
CA ILE A 111 4.36 16.58 7.33
C ILE A 111 5.53 15.61 7.09
N SER A 112 5.54 14.46 7.77
CA SER A 112 6.54 13.43 7.58
C SER A 112 6.29 12.55 6.35
N ARG A 113 5.11 12.66 5.72
CA ARG A 113 4.78 11.94 4.48
C ARG A 113 5.44 12.62 3.28
N PRO A 114 5.88 11.88 2.26
CA PRO A 114 6.32 12.47 1.00
C PRO A 114 5.14 13.18 0.30
N SER A 115 5.43 14.22 -0.47
CA SER A 115 4.42 14.74 -1.39
C SER A 115 4.11 13.71 -2.47
N ALA A 116 2.94 13.80 -3.12
CA ALA A 116 2.61 12.93 -4.25
C ALA A 116 3.67 12.99 -5.37
N GLY A 117 4.28 14.16 -5.57
CA GLY A 117 5.36 14.34 -6.55
C GLY A 117 6.65 13.63 -6.14
N ASP A 118 7.01 13.64 -4.86
CA ASP A 118 8.21 12.96 -4.36
C ASP A 118 8.02 11.45 -4.27
N LEU A 119 6.81 11.01 -3.92
CA LEU A 119 6.42 9.61 -3.97
C LEU A 119 6.55 9.07 -5.41
N ARG A 120 6.03 9.81 -6.41
CA ARG A 120 6.17 9.44 -7.82
C ARG A 120 7.63 9.27 -8.23
N LYS A 121 8.48 10.25 -7.95
CA LYS A 121 9.93 10.18 -8.26
C LYS A 121 10.58 8.97 -7.58
N THR A 122 10.20 8.70 -6.33
CA THR A 122 10.74 7.56 -5.59
C THR A 122 10.38 6.25 -6.29
N VAL A 123 9.12 6.08 -6.70
CA VAL A 123 8.64 4.90 -7.44
C VAL A 123 9.31 4.78 -8.82
N GLU A 124 9.39 5.87 -9.58
CA GLU A 124 10.09 5.92 -10.88
C GLU A 124 11.55 5.43 -10.74
N ASN A 125 12.26 5.89 -9.72
CA ASN A 125 13.62 5.42 -9.44
C ASN A 125 13.67 3.94 -9.03
N MET A 126 12.63 3.41 -8.38
CA MET A 126 12.57 1.98 -8.04
C MET A 126 12.39 1.13 -9.30
N ILE A 127 11.52 1.56 -10.22
CA ILE A 127 11.26 0.87 -11.49
C ILE A 127 12.53 0.88 -12.35
N GLN A 128 13.19 2.04 -12.49
CA GLN A 128 14.44 2.15 -13.25
C GLN A 128 15.53 1.20 -12.73
N SER A 129 15.71 1.13 -11.40
CA SER A 129 16.71 0.20 -10.82
C SER A 129 16.37 -1.27 -11.08
N TRP A 130 15.08 -1.60 -11.21
CA TRP A 130 14.64 -2.96 -11.48
C TRP A 130 14.93 -3.36 -12.93
N GLU A 131 14.71 -2.47 -13.89
CA GLU A 131 15.04 -2.68 -15.30
C GLU A 131 16.56 -2.83 -15.52
N GLU A 132 17.37 -2.07 -14.78
CA GLU A 132 18.84 -2.16 -14.86
C GLU A 132 19.38 -3.50 -14.33
N GLU A 133 18.80 -4.04 -13.25
CA GLU A 133 19.15 -5.34 -12.70
C GLU A 133 18.90 -6.47 -13.72
N GLU A 134 17.76 -6.48 -14.42
CA GLU A 134 17.42 -7.47 -15.46
C GLU A 134 18.36 -7.41 -16.68
N THR A 135 18.85 -6.22 -17.05
CA THR A 135 19.78 -6.08 -18.18
C THR A 135 21.22 -6.49 -17.85
N SER A 136 21.59 -6.52 -16.57
CA SER A 136 22.96 -6.81 -16.12
C SER A 136 23.24 -8.31 -15.88
N ASP A 137 22.19 -9.09 -15.60
CA ASP A 137 22.26 -10.53 -15.37
C ASP A 137 21.92 -11.37 -16.62
N ALA A 138 21.71 -10.74 -17.78
CA ALA A 138 21.56 -11.48 -19.03
C ALA A 138 22.85 -12.26 -19.33
N PRO A 139 22.85 -13.60 -19.30
CA PRO A 139 24.02 -14.36 -19.70
C PRO A 139 24.33 -14.02 -21.15
N ASN A 140 25.61 -13.83 -21.49
CA ASN A 140 26.05 -13.75 -22.87
C ASN A 140 25.80 -15.11 -23.54
N ILE A 141 24.57 -15.35 -24.02
CA ILE A 141 24.22 -16.57 -24.74
C ILE A 141 24.68 -16.37 -26.18
N GLU A 142 25.99 -16.55 -26.41
CA GLU A 142 26.46 -16.93 -27.73
C GLU A 142 26.02 -18.38 -28.01
N GLY A 143 24.84 -18.48 -28.62
CA GLY A 143 24.41 -19.63 -29.42
C GLY A 143 23.81 -20.83 -28.69
N LYS A 144 22.48 -21.00 -28.76
CA LYS A 144 21.84 -22.15 -29.46
C LYS A 144 20.31 -22.13 -29.31
N GLY A 145 19.63 -22.13 -30.47
CA GLY A 145 18.35 -22.79 -30.69
C GLY A 145 17.11 -21.99 -30.29
N ASP A 146 16.31 -21.63 -31.29
CA ASP A 146 14.93 -21.19 -31.12
C ASP A 146 14.16 -22.22 -30.27
N VAL A 147 13.85 -21.88 -29.02
CA VAL A 147 12.86 -22.60 -28.24
C VAL A 147 11.50 -22.02 -28.64
N PRO A 148 10.61 -22.78 -29.28
CA PRO A 148 9.30 -22.26 -29.65
C PRO A 148 8.54 -21.92 -28.37
N ALA A 149 7.92 -20.74 -28.37
CA ALA A 149 6.99 -20.31 -27.33
C ALA A 149 5.82 -21.30 -27.27
N HIS A 150 5.92 -22.31 -26.42
CA HIS A 150 4.81 -23.19 -26.08
C HIS A 150 4.03 -22.51 -24.96
N GLU A 151 2.88 -21.94 -25.30
CA GLU A 151 1.92 -21.48 -24.30
C GLU A 151 1.41 -22.71 -23.53
N ILE A 152 1.56 -22.69 -22.21
CA ILE A 152 1.04 -23.76 -21.34
C ILE A 152 -0.47 -23.75 -21.47
N THR A 153 -1.05 -24.88 -21.82
CA THR A 153 -2.49 -25.00 -21.97
C THR A 153 -3.18 -25.07 -20.61
N ASP A 154 -4.43 -24.62 -20.51
CA ASP A 154 -5.21 -24.68 -19.27
C ASP A 154 -5.26 -26.10 -18.68
N GLU A 155 -5.25 -27.13 -19.54
CA GLU A 155 -5.22 -28.54 -19.14
C GLU A 155 -3.90 -28.95 -18.48
N GLU A 156 -2.77 -28.39 -18.92
CA GLU A 156 -1.45 -28.64 -18.33
C GLU A 156 -1.31 -27.95 -16.98
N PHE A 157 -1.85 -26.73 -16.86
CA PHE A 157 -1.92 -26.01 -15.60
C PHE A 157 -2.78 -26.76 -14.55
N ASP A 158 -3.98 -27.20 -14.95
CA ASP A 158 -4.88 -27.95 -14.07
C ASP A 158 -4.29 -29.29 -13.62
N ARG A 159 -3.56 -29.97 -14.51
CA ARG A 159 -2.88 -31.24 -14.18
C ARG A 159 -1.79 -31.02 -13.14
N ALA A 160 -0.96 -29.99 -13.33
CA ALA A 160 0.09 -29.64 -12.38
C ALA A 160 -0.48 -29.27 -10.99
N MET A 161 -1.63 -28.57 -10.96
CA MET A 161 -2.29 -28.21 -9.71
C MET A 161 -2.83 -29.44 -8.96
N ARG A 162 -3.40 -30.41 -9.68
CA ARG A 162 -3.87 -31.68 -9.09
C ARG A 162 -2.74 -32.53 -8.53
N GLU A 163 -1.59 -32.57 -9.21
CA GLU A 163 -0.41 -33.32 -8.73
C GLU A 163 0.17 -32.71 -7.45
N GLN A 164 0.15 -31.38 -7.31
CA GLN A 164 0.58 -30.71 -6.06
C GLN A 164 -0.36 -30.98 -4.87
N ILE A 165 -1.66 -31.08 -5.12
CA ILE A 165 -2.65 -31.42 -4.07
C ILE A 165 -2.47 -32.87 -3.63
N THR A 166 -2.31 -33.80 -4.58
CA THR A 166 -2.17 -35.23 -4.28
C THR A 166 -0.88 -35.55 -3.49
N ASN A 167 0.22 -34.83 -3.75
CA ASN A 167 1.47 -35.00 -3.00
C ASN A 167 1.44 -34.40 -1.59
N ARG A 168 0.46 -33.55 -1.27
CA ARG A 168 0.28 -32.98 0.07
C ARG A 168 -0.53 -33.87 1.01
N GLU A 169 -1.30 -34.83 0.49
CA GLU A 169 -2.11 -35.76 1.29
C GLU A 169 -1.37 -37.05 1.69
N LEU A 170 -0.09 -37.18 1.33
CA LEU A 170 0.76 -38.34 1.65
C LEU A 170 1.89 -38.04 2.68
N ILE A 171 1.77 -36.96 3.45
CA ILE A 171 2.65 -36.66 4.60
C ILE A 171 1.82 -36.56 5.87
#